data_AF-A0A7V9AXX8-F1
#
_entry.id   AF-A0A7V9AXX8-F1
#
_cell.length_a   1.000
_cell.length_b   1.000
_cell.length_c   1.000
_cell.angle_alpha   90.00
_cell.angle_beta   90.00
_cell.angle_gamma   90.00
#
_symmetry.space_group_name_H-M   'P 1'
#
loop_
_entity.id
_entity.type
_entity.pdbx_description
1 polymer ?
#
loop_
_entity_poly.entity_id
_entity_poly.type
_entity_poly.pdbx_seq_one_letter_code
_entity_poly.pdbx_strand_id
1 'polypeptide(L)' 'RGSDLEEGESQGLPVWSRHVGDPILESNITRRVDFALFMVEALENDELVHEAPAIVGRQTPSALAHAANQ' A
#
# COMPACT_ATOMS: atom_id res chain seq x y z
N ARG A 1 3.00 -5.98 8.24
CA ARG A 1 1.92 -5.29 9.02
C ARG A 1 0.67 -5.25 8.15
N GLY A 2 -0.53 -5.44 8.70
CA GLY A 2 -1.79 -5.16 7.98
C GLY A 2 -2.23 -3.70 8.14
N SER A 3 -2.70 -3.08 7.06
CA SER A 3 -3.38 -1.76 7.12
C SER A 3 -4.80 -1.94 7.64
N ASP A 4 -5.34 -0.93 8.32
CA ASP A 4 -6.80 -0.88 8.53
C ASP A 4 -7.47 -0.70 7.16
N LEU A 5 -8.67 -1.28 7.03
CA LEU A 5 -9.45 -1.24 5.79
C LEU A 5 -10.71 -0.41 5.99
N GLU A 6 -10.97 0.49 5.04
CA GLU A 6 -12.22 1.24 4.97
C GLU A 6 -12.95 1.03 3.64
N GLU A 7 -14.26 1.25 3.67
CA GLU A 7 -15.11 1.23 2.47
C GLU A 7 -14.90 2.48 1.63
N GLY A 8 -15.35 2.46 0.38
CA GLY A 8 -15.37 3.62 -0.50
C GLY A 8 -14.99 3.27 -1.93
N GLU A 9 -15.03 4.29 -2.79
CA GLU A 9 -14.51 4.17 -4.14
C GLU A 9 -12.99 3.94 -4.12
N SER A 10 -12.50 3.27 -5.16
CA SER A 10 -11.08 3.01 -5.35
C SER A 10 -10.30 4.32 -5.45
N GLN A 11 -9.21 4.41 -4.71
CA GLN A 11 -8.22 5.47 -4.83
C GLN A 11 -7.06 5.05 -5.74
N GLY A 12 -7.00 3.77 -6.12
CA GLY A 12 -6.01 3.14 -6.99
C GLY A 12 -5.02 2.26 -6.22
N LEU A 13 -4.03 1.73 -6.94
CA LEU A 13 -3.09 0.74 -6.38
C LEU A 13 -2.36 1.28 -5.13
N PRO A 14 -2.46 0.60 -3.97
CA PRO A 14 -1.72 0.97 -2.76
C PRO A 14 -0.21 1.04 -2.99
N VAL A 15 0.47 1.91 -2.24
CA VAL A 15 1.92 1.92 -2.20
C VAL A 15 2.41 0.90 -1.17
N TRP A 16 3.59 0.32 -1.38
CA TRP A 16 4.14 -0.70 -0.51
C TRP A 16 5.59 -0.39 -0.14
N SER A 17 6.04 -0.95 0.98
CA SER A 17 7.46 -1.03 1.32
C SER A 17 7.81 -2.37 1.99
N ARG A 18 9.09 -2.74 1.89
CA ARG A 18 9.65 -3.95 2.49
C ARG A 18 9.73 -3.85 4.02
N HIS A 19 10.10 -2.68 4.55
CA HIS A 19 10.35 -2.53 5.98
C HIS A 19 9.15 -1.92 6.71
N VAL A 20 8.58 -2.68 7.64
CA VAL A 20 7.59 -2.17 8.58
C VAL A 20 8.26 -1.12 9.46
N GLY A 21 7.90 0.14 9.29
CA GLY A 21 8.52 1.29 9.96
C GLY A 21 8.98 2.38 9.00
N ASP A 22 8.97 2.12 7.68
CA ASP A 22 9.30 3.15 6.70
C ASP A 22 8.31 4.32 6.78
N PRO A 23 8.79 5.59 6.66
CA PRO A 23 7.95 6.78 6.77
C PRO A 23 6.75 6.80 5.81
N ILE A 24 6.88 6.18 4.64
CA ILE A 24 5.78 6.04 3.67
C ILE A 24 4.60 5.24 4.23
N LEU A 25 4.82 4.37 5.22
CA LEU A 25 3.82 3.51 5.87
C LEU A 25 3.28 4.09 7.18
N GLU A 26 3.59 5.35 7.51
CA GLU A 26 3.15 5.98 8.77
C GLU A 26 1.62 6.03 8.88
N SER A 27 0.91 6.24 7.76
CA SER A 27 -0.55 6.09 7.74
C SER A 27 -0.98 4.61 7.79
N ASN A 28 -2.17 4.34 8.35
CA ASN A 28 -2.67 2.97 8.57
C ASN A 28 -4.00 2.69 7.87
N ILE A 29 -4.26 3.28 6.72
CA ILE A 29 -5.56 3.09 6.06
C ILE A 29 -5.41 2.79 4.57
N THR A 30 -6.23 1.86 4.08
CA THR A 30 -6.31 1.44 2.68
C THR A 30 -7.78 1.17 2.35
N ARG A 31 -8.25 1.54 1.15
CA ARG A 31 -9.59 1.15 0.71
C ARG A 31 -9.65 -0.37 0.55
N ARG A 32 -10.75 -1.02 0.97
CA ARG A 32 -10.89 -2.47 0.82
C ARG A 32 -10.76 -2.92 -0.64
N VAL A 33 -11.33 -2.14 -1.56
CA VAL A 33 -11.22 -2.41 -3.00
C VAL A 33 -9.77 -2.30 -3.50
N ASP A 34 -8.98 -1.37 -2.97
CA ASP A 34 -7.59 -1.17 -3.35
C ASP A 34 -6.67 -2.25 -2.74
N PHE A 35 -7.01 -2.76 -1.55
CA PHE A 35 -6.35 -3.94 -1.00
C PHE A 35 -6.53 -5.15 -1.94
N ALA A 36 -7.75 -5.41 -2.40
CA ALA A 36 -7.99 -6.49 -3.36
C ALA A 36 -7.24 -6.25 -4.69
N LEU A 37 -7.20 -5.01 -5.17
CA LEU A 37 -6.41 -4.63 -6.35
C LEU A 37 -4.92 -4.95 -6.16
N PHE A 38 -4.34 -4.62 -5.00
CA PHE A 38 -2.95 -4.97 -4.68
C PHE A 38 -2.71 -6.47 -4.72
N MET A 39 -3.63 -7.28 -4.17
CA MET A 39 -3.48 -8.73 -4.18
C MET A 39 -3.49 -9.32 -5.60
N VAL A 40 -4.23 -8.72 -6.53
CA VAL A 40 -4.23 -9.12 -7.94
C VAL A 40 -2.94 -8.70 -8.63
N GLU A 41 -2.54 -7.43 -8.47
CA GLU A 41 -1.28 -6.91 -9.03
C GLU A 41 -0.06 -7.71 -8.55
N ALA A 42 -0.06 -8.10 -7.28
CA ALA A 42 1.04 -8.87 -6.69
C ALA A 42 1.24 -10.26 -7.32
N LEU A 43 0.23 -10.81 -8.01
CA LEU A 43 0.37 -12.07 -8.74
C LEU A 43 1.28 -11.95 -9.97
N GLU A 44 1.42 -10.74 -10.51
CA GLU A 44 2.17 -10.45 -11.73
C GLU A 44 3.50 -9.75 -11.44
N ASN A 45 3.79 -9.43 -10.16
CA ASN A 45 5.00 -8.73 -9.75
C ASN A 45 6.01 -9.68 -9.07
N ASP A 46 7.02 -10.12 -9.83
CA ASP A 46 8.09 -10.99 -9.35
C ASP A 46 8.92 -10.38 -8.20
N GLU A 47 8.94 -9.05 -8.04
CA GLU A 47 9.65 -8.38 -6.93
C GLU A 47 9.04 -8.70 -5.56
N LEU A 48 7.79 -9.17 -5.52
CA LEU A 48 7.08 -9.53 -4.30
C LEU A 48 7.21 -11.01 -3.94
N VAL A 49 7.89 -11.81 -4.75
CA VAL A 49 8.13 -13.23 -4.46
C VAL A 49 8.98 -13.36 -3.19
N HIS A 50 8.48 -14.14 -2.24
CA HIS A 50 9.08 -14.32 -0.90
C HIS A 50 9.13 -13.07 -0.03
N GLU A 51 8.48 -11.98 -0.43
CA GLU A 51 8.35 -10.78 0.37
C GLU A 51 7.09 -10.82 1.24
N ALA A 52 7.13 -10.11 2.37
CA ALA A 52 5.97 -9.83 3.19
C ALA A 52 5.70 -8.31 3.21
N PRO A 53 5.31 -7.71 2.07
CA PRO A 53 5.22 -6.27 1.92
C PRO A 53 4.17 -5.70 2.86
N ALA A 54 4.46 -4.53 3.42
CA ALA A 54 3.45 -3.72 4.09
C ALA A 54 2.95 -2.64 3.12
N ILE A 55 1.63 -2.44 3.10
CA ILE A 55 0.97 -1.52 2.18
C ILE A 55 0.26 -0.38 2.91
N VAL A 56 0.01 0.70 2.18
CA VAL A 56 -0.84 1.81 2.61
C VAL A 56 -1.54 2.45 1.41
N GLY A 57 -2.72 3.03 1.62
CA GLY A 57 -3.45 3.73 0.56
C GLY A 57 -2.62 4.84 -0.07
N ARG A 58 -2.58 4.89 -1.40
CA ARG A 58 -1.75 5.85 -2.16
C ARG A 58 -2.12 7.32 -1.98
N GLN A 59 -3.34 7.60 -1.51
CA GLN A 59 -3.83 8.96 -1.21
C GLN A 59 -3.70 9.32 0.28
N THR A 60 -3.08 8.47 1.10
CA THR A 60 -2.85 8.80 2.51
C THR A 60 -1.80 9.90 2.66
N PRO A 61 -1.84 10.68 3.77
CA PRO A 61 -0.87 11.75 4.00
C PRO A 61 0.60 11.30 3.89
N SER A 62 0.94 10.13 4.47
CA SER A 62 2.29 9.57 4.40
C SER A 62 2.70 9.20 2.97
N ALA A 63 1.82 8.51 2.23
CA ALA A 63 2.09 8.18 0.83
C ALA A 63 2.30 9.44 -0.03
N LEU A 64 1.47 10.47 0.14
CA LEU A 64 1.59 11.73 -0.60
C LEU A 64 2.84 12.53 -0.23
N ALA A 65 3.22 12.56 1.05
CA ALA A 65 4.43 13.23 1.51
C ALA A 65 5.71 12.61 0.94
N HIS A 66 5.69 11.29 0.66
CA HIS A 66 6.84 10.55 0.15
C HIS A 66 6.75 10.23 -1.35
N ALA A 67 5.68 10.64 -2.04
CA ALA A 67 5.47 10.41 -3.48
C ALA A 67 6.43 11.21 -4.38
N ALA A 68 7.08 12.26 -3.86
CA ALA A 68 7.99 13.13 -4.61
C ALA A 68 9.48 12.74 -4.49
N ASN A 69 9.80 11.66 -3.77
CA ASN A 69 11.19 11.25 -3.46
C ASN A 69 11.59 9.91 -4.09
N GLN A 70 10.97 9.51 -5.21
CA GLN A 70 11.37 8.32 -5.98
C GLN A 70 11.81 8.71 -7.40
#